data_AF-A0A6A9QUT8-F1
#
_entry.id   AF-A0A6A9QUT8-F1
#
_cell.length_a   1.000
_cell.length_b   1.000
_cell.length_c   1.000
_cell.angle_alpha   90.00
_cell.angle_beta   90.00
_cell.angle_gamma   90.00
#
_symmetry.space_group_name_H-M   'P 1'
#
loop_
_entity.id
_entity.type
_entity.pdbx_description
1 polymer ?
#
loop_
_entity_poly.entity_id
_entity_poly.type
_entity_poly.pdbx_seq_one_letter_code
_entity_poly.pdbx_strand_id
1 'polypeptide(L)'
;MEKRRFDFNLISSFLIVYLIAEFLELFFNREFLVSVLPFGLAGISINTIEPALRFMYIVGGSSYALLLFLQPILLGWGIYVTKGWVRALLASVLLSTLGADLLHAYIGINSTALNLPYQFSMAYVLLIVASSLYIVHLSGRRAFYVLLIPDLLAFSFLWFDWLSQGMGNDMASIISAYSGYLIAYSVMLVGIAFTALELKRTSFKTVSILGSVGAFVAIATLLNVIPGWGFAIGVAFPYIFGILGIRDWMPPIIFLIAFITLGVALGLRKSDKALSFGALSILAGTVIFDSVPLTTYMLAPLMACLLMFLISNHQREKIENKMERNVSAQ
;
A
#
# COMPACT_ATOMS: atom_id res chain seq x y z
N MET A 1 17.67 23.09 -24.84
CA MET A 1 17.05 22.07 -23.96
C MET A 1 15.85 22.71 -23.29
N GLU A 2 14.63 22.37 -23.71
CA GLU A 2 13.40 22.96 -23.16
C GLU A 2 13.18 22.48 -21.71
N LYS A 3 13.30 23.37 -20.72
CA LYS A 3 12.84 23.16 -19.35
C LYS A 3 11.30 23.06 -19.41
N ARG A 4 10.77 21.84 -19.45
CA ARG A 4 9.31 21.61 -19.42
C ARG A 4 8.76 22.14 -18.09
N ARG A 5 7.99 23.24 -18.13
CA ARG A 5 7.37 23.81 -16.92
C ARG A 5 6.24 22.91 -16.43
N PHE A 6 6.24 22.70 -15.13
CA PHE A 6 5.45 21.70 -14.41
C PHE A 6 4.32 22.38 -13.63
N ASP A 7 3.07 21.99 -13.88
CA ASP A 7 1.92 22.53 -13.12
C ASP A 7 1.68 21.69 -11.84
N PHE A 8 2.37 22.08 -10.77
CA PHE A 8 2.41 21.37 -9.48
C PHE A 8 1.04 21.23 -8.80
N ASN A 9 0.10 22.15 -9.07
CA ASN A 9 -1.23 22.14 -8.44
C ASN A 9 -2.08 20.96 -8.93
N LEU A 10 -2.03 20.66 -10.23
CA LEU A 10 -2.78 19.52 -10.81
C LEU A 10 -2.27 18.19 -10.24
N ILE A 11 -0.96 18.08 -10.10
CA ILE A 11 -0.30 16.85 -9.65
C ILE A 11 -0.53 16.65 -8.16
N SER A 12 -0.35 17.68 -7.35
CA SER A 12 -0.66 17.60 -5.93
C SER A 12 -2.12 17.18 -5.70
N SER A 13 -3.05 17.71 -6.48
CA SER A 13 -4.46 17.30 -6.45
C SER A 13 -4.64 15.83 -6.87
N PHE A 14 -3.98 15.38 -7.94
CA PHE A 14 -4.01 13.98 -8.37
C PHE A 14 -3.49 13.03 -7.28
N LEU A 15 -2.33 13.31 -6.68
CA LEU A 15 -1.75 12.46 -5.64
C LEU A 15 -2.62 12.44 -4.37
N ILE A 16 -3.30 13.55 -4.05
CA ILE A 16 -4.26 13.60 -2.94
C ILE A 16 -5.49 12.76 -3.26
N VAL A 17 -6.04 12.85 -4.47
CA VAL A 17 -7.19 12.03 -4.90
C VAL A 17 -6.82 10.54 -4.86
N TYR A 18 -5.61 10.19 -5.31
CA TYR A 18 -5.10 8.82 -5.22
C TYR A 18 -5.04 8.32 -3.78
N LEU A 19 -4.41 9.08 -2.87
CA LEU A 19 -4.35 8.72 -1.45
C LEU A 19 -5.75 8.61 -0.82
N ILE A 20 -6.66 9.54 -1.13
CA ILE A 20 -8.03 9.48 -0.64
C ILE A 20 -8.70 8.19 -1.15
N ALA A 21 -8.52 7.85 -2.43
CA ALA A 21 -9.06 6.62 -2.99
C ALA A 21 -8.49 5.38 -2.29
N GLU A 22 -7.17 5.33 -2.00
CA GLU A 22 -6.57 4.23 -1.23
C GLU A 22 -7.18 4.11 0.17
N PHE A 23 -7.34 5.22 0.90
CA PHE A 23 -7.96 5.18 2.22
C PHE A 23 -9.46 4.82 2.16
N LEU A 24 -10.21 5.30 1.17
CA LEU A 24 -11.62 4.93 1.00
C LEU A 24 -11.76 3.46 0.62
N GLU A 25 -10.92 2.95 -0.26
CA GLU A 25 -10.86 1.51 -0.58
C GLU A 25 -10.55 0.71 0.68
N LEU A 26 -9.60 1.19 1.48
CA LEU A 26 -9.23 0.57 2.75
C LEU A 26 -10.37 0.52 3.78
N PHE A 27 -11.04 1.64 4.03
CA PHE A 27 -12.10 1.71 5.05
C PHE A 27 -13.46 1.20 4.58
N PHE A 28 -13.73 1.13 3.28
CA PHE A 28 -15.09 0.82 2.80
C PHE A 28 -15.18 -0.46 1.97
N ASN A 29 -14.19 -0.78 1.14
CA ASN A 29 -14.24 -2.01 0.34
C ASN A 29 -13.77 -3.21 1.18
N ARG A 30 -12.60 -3.00 1.78
CA ARG A 30 -11.88 -3.92 2.63
C ARG A 30 -12.61 -4.18 3.95
N GLU A 31 -13.11 -3.14 4.62
CA GLU A 31 -13.91 -3.28 5.85
C GLU A 31 -15.30 -3.90 5.61
N PHE A 32 -15.93 -3.62 4.45
CA PHE A 32 -17.22 -4.22 4.08
C PHE A 32 -17.16 -5.74 4.03
N LEU A 33 -16.15 -6.31 3.36
CA LEU A 33 -15.97 -7.77 3.27
C LEU A 33 -15.87 -8.44 4.64
N VAL A 34 -15.35 -7.70 5.61
CA VAL A 34 -15.14 -8.17 6.98
C VAL A 34 -16.34 -7.98 7.89
N SER A 35 -17.20 -7.02 7.60
CA SER A 35 -18.34 -6.68 8.45
C SER A 35 -19.51 -7.66 8.25
N VAL A 36 -19.65 -8.23 7.05
CA VAL A 36 -20.77 -9.11 6.70
C VAL A 36 -20.76 -10.41 7.52
N LEU A 37 -19.59 -11.00 7.78
CA LEU A 37 -19.46 -12.27 8.51
C LEU A 37 -19.82 -12.16 10.01
N PRO A 38 -19.26 -11.21 10.79
CA PRO A 38 -19.58 -11.04 12.21
C PRO A 38 -21.03 -10.61 12.45
N PHE A 39 -21.63 -9.80 11.58
CA PHE A 39 -23.02 -9.37 11.77
C PHE A 39 -24.02 -10.51 11.55
N GLY A 40 -23.75 -11.40 10.60
CA GLY A 40 -24.52 -12.63 10.42
C GLY A 40 -24.40 -13.56 11.64
N LEU A 41 -23.20 -13.68 12.22
CA LEU A 41 -22.95 -14.48 13.44
C LEU A 41 -23.56 -13.86 14.70
N ALA A 42 -23.69 -12.53 14.76
CA ALA A 42 -24.32 -11.81 15.87
C ALA A 42 -25.86 -11.86 15.84
N GLY A 43 -26.47 -12.54 14.85
CA GLY A 43 -27.93 -12.68 14.74
C GLY A 43 -28.65 -11.38 14.39
N ILE A 44 -27.94 -10.37 13.89
CA ILE A 44 -28.53 -9.09 13.49
C ILE A 44 -29.24 -9.29 12.14
N SER A 45 -30.49 -8.85 12.05
CA SER A 45 -31.28 -8.96 10.82
C SER A 45 -30.56 -8.27 9.66
N ILE A 46 -30.44 -8.96 8.54
CA ILE A 46 -29.77 -8.43 7.35
C ILE A 46 -30.45 -7.14 6.86
N ASN A 47 -31.77 -7.04 6.98
CA ASN A 47 -32.54 -5.86 6.60
C ASN A 47 -32.19 -4.61 7.43
N THR A 48 -31.65 -4.79 8.64
CA THR A 48 -31.23 -3.69 9.52
C THR A 48 -29.84 -3.15 9.14
N ILE A 49 -28.95 -4.02 8.68
CA ILE A 49 -27.55 -3.69 8.35
C ILE A 49 -27.32 -3.46 6.85
N GLU A 50 -28.22 -3.95 5.99
CA GLU A 50 -28.14 -3.87 4.53
C GLU A 50 -27.89 -2.44 4.03
N PRO A 51 -28.54 -1.36 4.53
CA PRO A 51 -28.27 -0.02 4.05
C PRO A 51 -26.82 0.45 4.30
N ALA A 52 -26.27 0.11 5.47
CA ALA A 52 -24.89 0.44 5.83
C ALA A 52 -23.90 -0.39 5.00
N LEU A 53 -24.17 -1.69 4.85
CA LEU A 53 -23.41 -2.60 4.01
C LEU A 53 -23.40 -2.14 2.54
N ARG A 54 -24.56 -1.76 1.99
CA ARG A 54 -24.68 -1.24 0.62
C ARG A 54 -23.90 0.06 0.43
N PHE A 55 -23.94 0.96 1.42
CA PHE A 55 -23.14 2.19 1.38
C PHE A 55 -21.64 1.88 1.34
N MET A 56 -21.15 1.01 2.23
CA MET A 56 -19.75 0.60 2.26
C MET A 56 -19.31 -0.05 0.95
N TYR A 57 -20.13 -0.96 0.40
CA TYR A 57 -19.89 -1.59 -0.90
C TYR A 57 -19.78 -0.56 -2.04
N ILE A 58 -20.70 0.41 -2.11
CA ILE A 58 -20.69 1.43 -3.17
C ILE A 58 -19.45 2.32 -3.06
N VAL A 59 -19.13 2.82 -1.87
CA VAL A 59 -17.98 3.70 -1.66
C VAL A 59 -16.68 2.94 -1.94
N GLY A 60 -16.55 1.73 -1.40
CA GLY A 60 -15.38 0.86 -1.56
C GLY A 60 -15.17 0.38 -2.99
N GLY A 61 -16.23 -0.10 -3.66
CA GLY A 61 -16.15 -0.52 -5.06
C GLY A 61 -15.82 0.64 -5.99
N SER A 62 -16.37 1.83 -5.72
CA SER A 62 -16.07 3.04 -6.50
C SER A 62 -14.63 3.51 -6.31
N SER A 63 -14.09 3.44 -5.09
CA SER A 63 -12.69 3.81 -4.84
C SER A 63 -11.72 2.80 -5.45
N TYR A 64 -12.01 1.50 -5.38
CA TYR A 64 -11.25 0.47 -6.10
C TYR A 64 -11.24 0.71 -7.61
N ALA A 65 -12.41 0.96 -8.21
CA ALA A 65 -12.52 1.27 -9.64
C ALA A 65 -11.74 2.54 -10.00
N LEU A 66 -11.76 3.56 -9.13
CA LEU A 66 -10.96 4.77 -9.33
C LEU A 66 -9.45 4.45 -9.31
N LEU A 67 -8.96 3.63 -8.37
CA LEU A 67 -7.56 3.20 -8.33
C LEU A 67 -7.12 2.47 -9.59
N LEU A 68 -7.99 1.62 -10.16
CA LEU A 68 -7.74 0.91 -11.42
C LEU A 68 -7.43 1.86 -12.58
N PHE A 69 -8.01 3.06 -12.60
CA PHE A 69 -7.66 4.09 -13.59
C PHE A 69 -6.49 4.97 -13.17
N LEU A 70 -6.39 5.32 -11.88
CA LEU A 70 -5.35 6.23 -11.40
C LEU A 70 -3.95 5.60 -11.44
N GLN A 71 -3.81 4.30 -11.18
CA GLN A 71 -2.49 3.66 -11.17
C GLN A 71 -1.80 3.63 -12.55
N PRO A 72 -2.47 3.25 -13.67
CA PRO A 72 -1.91 3.39 -15.01
C PRO A 72 -1.54 4.83 -15.37
N ILE A 73 -2.37 5.81 -14.96
CA ILE A 73 -2.09 7.24 -15.18
C ILE A 73 -0.83 7.66 -14.41
N LEU A 74 -0.69 7.25 -13.15
CA LEU A 74 0.47 7.55 -12.32
C LEU A 74 1.75 6.92 -12.90
N LEU A 75 1.69 5.67 -13.37
CA LEU A 75 2.78 5.00 -14.08
C LEU A 75 3.14 5.73 -15.38
N GLY A 76 2.15 6.04 -16.21
CA GLY A 76 2.33 6.79 -17.46
C GLY A 76 2.98 8.15 -17.22
N TRP A 77 2.58 8.83 -16.15
CA TRP A 77 3.21 10.07 -15.70
C TRP A 77 4.67 9.86 -15.27
N GLY A 78 4.93 8.83 -14.46
CA GLY A 78 6.28 8.43 -14.07
C GLY A 78 7.19 8.20 -15.27
N ILE A 79 6.70 7.50 -16.30
CA ILE A 79 7.40 7.23 -17.56
C ILE A 79 7.70 8.54 -18.30
N TYR A 80 6.71 9.44 -18.38
CA TYR A 80 6.84 10.73 -19.06
C TYR A 80 7.95 11.60 -18.47
N VAL A 81 8.05 11.67 -17.14
CA VAL A 81 8.99 12.55 -16.42
C VAL A 81 10.37 11.93 -16.24
N THR A 82 10.46 10.61 -16.08
CA THR A 82 11.75 9.91 -15.86
C THR A 82 12.51 9.65 -17.15
N LYS A 83 13.78 9.26 -17.05
CA LYS A 83 14.65 8.88 -18.18
C LYS A 83 15.48 7.63 -17.82
N GLY A 84 16.11 7.02 -18.83
CA GLY A 84 17.01 5.88 -18.65
C GLY A 84 16.32 4.65 -18.08
N TRP A 85 17.02 3.93 -17.20
CA TRP A 85 16.55 2.68 -16.60
C TRP A 85 15.23 2.80 -15.83
N VAL A 86 15.00 3.92 -15.13
CA VAL A 86 13.72 4.14 -14.41
C VAL A 86 12.54 4.12 -15.39
N ARG A 87 12.69 4.82 -16.51
CA ARG A 87 11.64 4.86 -17.54
C ARG A 87 11.38 3.48 -18.12
N ALA A 88 12.45 2.75 -18.44
CA ALA A 88 12.34 1.40 -19.00
C ALA A 88 11.62 0.45 -18.04
N LEU A 89 12.00 0.46 -16.75
CA LEU A 89 11.38 -0.36 -15.72
C LEU A 89 9.89 -0.03 -15.52
N LEU A 90 9.54 1.25 -15.40
CA LEU A 90 8.14 1.69 -15.27
C LEU A 90 7.30 1.34 -16.50
N ALA A 91 7.87 1.48 -17.70
CA ALA A 91 7.20 1.10 -18.94
C ALA A 91 6.97 -0.41 -19.03
N SER A 92 7.97 -1.22 -18.64
CA SER A 92 7.82 -2.68 -18.59
C SER A 92 6.73 -3.11 -17.61
N VAL A 93 6.65 -2.47 -16.44
CA VAL A 93 5.57 -2.74 -15.48
C VAL A 93 4.22 -2.36 -16.08
N LEU A 94 4.06 -1.15 -16.60
CA LEU A 94 2.80 -0.69 -17.20
C LEU A 94 2.34 -1.60 -18.34
N LEU A 95 3.25 -1.98 -19.25
CA LEU A 95 2.92 -2.89 -20.36
C LEU A 95 2.51 -4.28 -19.87
N SER A 96 3.18 -4.80 -18.82
CA SER A 96 2.83 -6.08 -18.23
C SER A 96 1.45 -6.03 -17.54
N THR A 97 1.16 -4.95 -16.81
CA THR A 97 -0.14 -4.70 -16.18
C THR A 97 -1.26 -4.66 -17.23
N LEU A 98 -1.11 -3.79 -18.25
CA LEU A 98 -2.12 -3.67 -19.31
C LEU A 98 -2.30 -4.98 -20.07
N GLY A 99 -1.21 -5.73 -20.31
CA GLY A 99 -1.28 -7.03 -20.94
C GLY A 99 -2.08 -8.05 -20.11
N ALA A 100 -1.84 -8.10 -18.80
CA ALA A 100 -2.57 -8.96 -17.88
C ALA A 100 -4.07 -8.59 -17.82
N ASP A 101 -4.38 -7.30 -17.71
CA ASP A 101 -5.77 -6.81 -17.64
C ASP A 101 -6.52 -7.05 -18.97
N LEU A 102 -5.87 -6.83 -20.12
CA LEU A 102 -6.45 -7.12 -21.44
C LEU A 102 -6.69 -8.62 -21.65
N LEU A 103 -5.78 -9.47 -21.18
CA LEU A 103 -5.96 -10.92 -21.21
C LEU A 103 -7.16 -11.34 -20.34
N HIS A 104 -7.33 -10.72 -19.17
CA HIS A 104 -8.50 -10.93 -18.32
C HIS A 104 -9.79 -10.51 -18.98
N ALA A 105 -9.80 -9.32 -19.59
CA ALA A 105 -10.95 -8.84 -20.36
C ALA A 105 -11.30 -9.78 -21.54
N TYR A 106 -10.28 -10.30 -22.24
CA TYR A 106 -10.46 -11.22 -23.37
C TYR A 106 -11.05 -12.57 -22.95
N ILE A 107 -10.58 -13.14 -21.84
CA ILE A 107 -11.06 -14.43 -21.31
C ILE A 107 -12.44 -14.28 -20.64
N GLY A 108 -12.77 -13.06 -20.21
CA GLY A 108 -14.04 -12.69 -19.61
C GLY A 108 -13.82 -12.10 -18.23
N ILE A 109 -14.30 -10.88 -18.03
CA ILE A 109 -14.11 -10.09 -16.79
C ILE A 109 -14.68 -10.83 -15.56
N ASN A 110 -15.69 -11.68 -15.74
CA ASN A 110 -16.30 -12.48 -14.68
C ASN A 110 -15.62 -13.84 -14.47
N SER A 111 -14.60 -14.16 -15.27
CA SER A 111 -13.85 -15.41 -15.11
C SER A 111 -12.88 -15.27 -13.93
N THR A 112 -13.22 -15.92 -12.83
CA THR A 112 -12.33 -16.11 -11.67
C THR A 112 -11.29 -17.21 -11.91
N ALA A 113 -11.39 -17.92 -13.04
CA ALA A 113 -10.49 -19.01 -13.41
C ALA A 113 -9.22 -18.53 -14.13
N LEU A 114 -9.07 -17.23 -14.39
CA LEU A 114 -7.84 -16.72 -14.99
C LEU A 114 -6.69 -16.78 -13.98
N ASN A 115 -5.82 -17.76 -14.18
CA ASN A 115 -4.50 -17.79 -13.58
C ASN A 115 -3.47 -17.45 -14.65
N LEU A 116 -2.77 -16.32 -14.48
CA LEU A 116 -1.63 -16.00 -15.34
C LEU A 116 -0.56 -17.10 -15.20
N PRO A 117 0.15 -17.45 -16.29
CA PRO A 117 1.24 -18.42 -16.21
C PRO A 117 2.23 -18.05 -15.11
N TYR A 118 2.63 -19.01 -14.30
CA TYR A 118 3.47 -18.76 -13.14
C TYR A 118 4.76 -18.01 -13.51
N GLN A 119 5.37 -18.28 -14.67
CA GLN A 119 6.55 -17.57 -15.18
C GLN A 119 6.29 -16.08 -15.44
N PHE A 120 5.10 -15.74 -15.93
CA PHE A 120 4.71 -14.34 -16.15
C PHE A 120 4.49 -13.63 -14.82
N SER A 121 3.66 -14.21 -13.94
CA SER A 121 3.41 -13.68 -12.58
C SER A 121 4.73 -13.47 -11.84
N MET A 122 5.64 -14.40 -12.05
CA MET A 122 7.00 -14.32 -11.58
C MET A 122 7.75 -13.10 -12.19
N ALA A 123 7.97 -13.07 -13.50
CA ALA A 123 8.68 -11.93 -14.12
C ALA A 123 8.08 -10.56 -13.72
N TYR A 124 6.75 -10.49 -13.59
CA TYR A 124 6.01 -9.29 -13.19
C TYR A 124 6.32 -8.84 -11.76
N VAL A 125 6.32 -9.74 -10.76
CA VAL A 125 6.68 -9.40 -9.38
C VAL A 125 8.13 -8.94 -9.28
N LEU A 126 9.06 -9.60 -9.97
CA LEU A 126 10.46 -9.17 -9.99
C LEU A 126 10.61 -7.77 -10.60
N LEU A 127 9.86 -7.45 -11.65
CA LEU A 127 9.84 -6.12 -12.25
C LEU A 127 9.33 -5.07 -11.24
N ILE A 128 8.25 -5.36 -10.51
CA ILE A 128 7.70 -4.45 -9.48
C ILE A 128 8.73 -4.21 -8.38
N VAL A 129 9.34 -5.27 -7.84
CA VAL A 129 10.34 -5.19 -6.77
C VAL A 129 11.57 -4.42 -7.23
N ALA A 130 12.13 -4.77 -8.38
CA ALA A 130 13.30 -4.10 -8.95
C ALA A 130 13.02 -2.60 -9.20
N SER A 131 11.86 -2.28 -9.77
CA SER A 131 11.42 -0.90 -10.01
C SER A 131 11.31 -0.12 -8.70
N SER A 132 10.67 -0.70 -7.70
CA SER A 132 10.46 -0.09 -6.38
C SER A 132 11.79 0.21 -5.70
N LEU A 133 12.67 -0.80 -5.57
CA LEU A 133 13.97 -0.65 -4.92
C LEU A 133 14.88 0.35 -5.64
N TYR A 134 14.86 0.36 -6.97
CA TYR A 134 15.64 1.30 -7.77
C TYR A 134 15.15 2.75 -7.62
N ILE A 135 13.83 2.96 -7.59
CA ILE A 135 13.24 4.28 -7.35
C ILE A 135 13.57 4.79 -5.94
N VAL A 136 13.48 3.93 -4.93
CA VAL A 136 13.87 4.29 -3.56
C VAL A 136 15.36 4.68 -3.51
N HIS A 137 16.23 3.91 -4.18
CA HIS A 137 17.66 4.19 -4.24
C HIS A 137 17.93 5.61 -4.76
N LEU A 138 17.32 5.97 -5.89
CA LEU A 138 17.48 7.29 -6.50
C LEU A 138 16.88 8.42 -5.65
N SER A 139 15.82 8.14 -4.90
CA SER A 139 15.21 9.12 -4.00
C SER A 139 16.12 9.46 -2.80
N GLY A 140 17.02 8.55 -2.41
CA GLY A 140 17.90 8.70 -1.25
C GLY A 140 17.20 8.56 0.11
N ARG A 141 15.92 8.15 0.13
CA ARG A 141 15.09 8.06 1.34
C ARG A 141 15.20 6.69 1.99
N ARG A 142 16.27 6.47 2.75
CA ARG A 142 16.59 5.15 3.36
C ARG A 142 15.48 4.58 4.25
N ALA A 143 14.73 5.42 4.96
CA ALA A 143 13.61 4.99 5.81
C ALA A 143 12.52 4.26 5.00
N PHE A 144 12.41 4.52 3.70
CA PHE A 144 11.43 3.87 2.84
C PHE A 144 11.76 2.40 2.55
N TYR A 145 13.04 2.00 2.57
CA TYR A 145 13.41 0.59 2.46
C TYR A 145 12.83 -0.24 3.61
N VAL A 146 12.75 0.34 4.80
CA VAL A 146 12.16 -0.33 5.97
C VAL A 146 10.68 -0.57 5.73
N LEU A 147 9.96 0.44 5.21
CA LEU A 147 8.53 0.33 4.91
C LEU A 147 8.19 -0.72 3.86
N LEU A 148 9.10 -1.03 2.94
CA LEU A 148 8.89 -2.04 1.90
C LEU A 148 9.09 -3.49 2.39
N ILE A 149 9.68 -3.72 3.57
CA ILE A 149 9.98 -5.09 4.05
C ILE A 149 8.75 -6.00 4.07
N PRO A 150 7.56 -5.58 4.55
CA PRO A 150 6.37 -6.43 4.56
C PRO A 150 5.94 -6.80 3.14
N ASP A 151 5.98 -5.85 2.21
CA ASP A 151 5.66 -6.10 0.80
C ASP A 151 6.70 -7.01 0.12
N LEU A 152 7.98 -6.94 0.50
CA LEU A 152 9.00 -7.86 -0.01
C LEU A 152 8.79 -9.29 0.50
N LEU A 153 8.35 -9.47 1.74
CA LEU A 153 7.98 -10.79 2.28
C LEU A 153 6.71 -11.32 1.61
N ALA A 154 5.74 -10.45 1.36
CA ALA A 154 4.56 -10.74 0.56
C ALA A 154 4.94 -11.23 -0.84
N PHE A 155 5.76 -10.48 -1.57
CA PHE A 155 6.22 -10.90 -2.89
C PHE A 155 7.05 -12.19 -2.84
N SER A 156 7.82 -12.42 -1.77
CA SER A 156 8.56 -13.67 -1.57
C SER A 156 7.59 -14.85 -1.38
N PHE A 157 6.53 -14.68 -0.57
CA PHE A 157 5.49 -15.69 -0.42
C PHE A 157 4.89 -16.08 -1.77
N LEU A 158 4.47 -15.10 -2.60
CA LEU A 158 3.94 -15.36 -3.94
C LEU A 158 4.94 -16.08 -4.83
N TRP A 159 6.19 -15.61 -4.79
CA TRP A 159 7.26 -16.16 -5.61
C TRP A 159 7.45 -17.64 -5.39
N PHE A 160 7.60 -18.01 -4.12
CA PHE A 160 7.89 -19.37 -3.73
C PHE A 160 6.66 -20.27 -3.80
N ASP A 161 5.46 -19.73 -3.62
CA ASP A 161 4.21 -20.44 -3.87
C ASP A 161 4.08 -20.84 -5.36
N TRP A 162 4.29 -19.89 -6.28
CA TRP A 162 4.27 -20.17 -7.72
C TRP A 162 5.39 -21.12 -8.16
N LEU A 163 6.58 -21.01 -7.58
CA LEU A 163 7.66 -21.98 -7.82
C LEU A 163 7.29 -23.39 -7.33
N SER A 164 6.65 -23.49 -6.17
CA SER A 164 6.16 -24.76 -5.63
C SER A 164 5.11 -25.38 -6.55
N GLN A 165 4.08 -24.62 -6.93
CA GLN A 165 2.99 -25.08 -7.79
C GLN A 165 3.46 -25.41 -9.21
N GLY A 166 4.36 -24.61 -9.79
CA GLY A 166 4.83 -24.77 -11.17
C GLY A 166 5.94 -25.82 -11.33
N MET A 167 6.73 -26.09 -10.30
CA MET A 167 7.90 -26.97 -10.38
C MET A 167 7.89 -28.16 -9.40
N GLY A 168 6.88 -28.25 -8.52
CA GLY A 168 6.78 -29.31 -7.50
C GLY A 168 7.92 -29.26 -6.47
N ASN A 169 8.43 -28.06 -6.15
CA ASN A 169 9.57 -27.90 -5.25
C ASN A 169 9.14 -27.74 -3.79
N ASP A 170 9.28 -28.80 -3.00
CA ASP A 170 8.93 -28.80 -1.57
C ASP A 170 9.68 -27.75 -0.75
N MET A 171 10.95 -27.46 -1.08
CA MET A 171 11.71 -26.41 -0.40
C MET A 171 11.13 -25.02 -0.68
N ALA A 172 10.59 -24.79 -1.88
CA ALA A 172 9.88 -23.55 -2.19
C ALA A 172 8.60 -23.44 -1.34
N SER A 173 7.86 -24.53 -1.14
CA SER A 173 6.69 -24.53 -0.24
C SER A 173 7.05 -24.14 1.19
N ILE A 174 8.20 -24.62 1.70
CA ILE A 174 8.67 -24.27 3.05
C ILE A 174 9.01 -22.78 3.15
N ILE A 175 9.77 -22.24 2.17
CA ILE A 175 10.14 -20.83 2.18
C ILE A 175 8.91 -19.93 2.02
N SER A 176 7.94 -20.33 1.20
CA SER A 176 6.65 -19.63 1.08
C SER A 176 5.95 -19.56 2.43
N ALA A 177 5.78 -20.69 3.12
CA ALA A 177 5.13 -20.75 4.43
C ALA A 177 5.82 -19.86 5.48
N TYR A 178 7.16 -19.87 5.54
CA TYR A 178 7.90 -18.98 6.43
C TYR A 178 7.74 -17.50 6.05
N SER A 179 7.76 -17.18 4.76
CA SER A 179 7.58 -15.81 4.28
C SER A 179 6.22 -15.27 4.72
N GLY A 180 5.15 -16.05 4.52
CA GLY A 180 3.80 -15.73 4.96
C GLY A 180 3.71 -15.55 6.48
N TYR A 181 4.29 -16.47 7.25
CA TYR A 181 4.31 -16.37 8.71
C TYR A 181 5.03 -15.11 9.23
N LEU A 182 6.10 -14.67 8.56
CA LEU A 182 6.88 -13.50 8.98
C LEU A 182 6.24 -12.16 8.63
N ILE A 183 5.26 -12.10 7.72
CA ILE A 183 4.60 -10.83 7.31
C ILE A 183 4.05 -10.10 8.54
N ALA A 184 3.29 -10.79 9.41
CA ALA A 184 2.73 -10.21 10.63
C ALA A 184 3.77 -9.55 11.55
N TYR A 185 4.86 -10.27 11.81
CA TYR A 185 5.95 -9.75 12.65
C TYR A 185 6.66 -8.59 11.98
N SER A 186 6.85 -8.67 10.66
CA SER A 186 7.51 -7.62 9.91
C SER A 186 6.73 -6.32 9.95
N VAL A 187 5.39 -6.33 9.83
CA VAL A 187 4.54 -5.14 9.89
C VAL A 187 4.74 -4.39 11.21
N MET A 188 4.76 -5.12 12.33
CA MET A 188 5.02 -4.52 13.64
C MET A 188 6.43 -3.92 13.74
N LEU A 189 7.45 -4.71 13.39
CA LEU A 189 8.85 -4.30 13.50
C LEU A 189 9.15 -3.10 12.60
N VAL A 190 8.58 -3.09 11.39
CA VAL A 190 8.70 -2.02 10.40
C VAL A 190 8.01 -0.75 10.86
N GLY A 191 6.79 -0.85 11.41
CA GLY A 191 6.09 0.29 11.99
C GLY A 191 6.87 0.92 13.16
N ILE A 192 7.43 0.09 14.05
CA ILE A 192 8.29 0.54 15.16
C ILE A 192 9.56 1.19 14.61
N ALA A 193 10.26 0.55 13.68
CA ALA A 193 11.51 1.04 13.12
C ALA A 193 11.32 2.36 12.35
N PHE A 194 10.30 2.46 11.50
CA PHE A 194 9.96 3.69 10.79
C PHE A 194 9.61 4.81 11.76
N THR A 195 8.78 4.53 12.77
CA THR A 195 8.45 5.47 13.84
C THR A 195 9.73 5.96 14.53
N ALA A 196 10.61 5.05 14.96
CA ALA A 196 11.84 5.41 15.65
C ALA A 196 12.79 6.27 14.79
N LEU A 197 12.89 5.98 13.49
CA LEU A 197 13.74 6.72 12.56
C LEU A 197 13.23 8.16 12.32
N GLU A 198 11.91 8.34 12.23
CA GLU A 198 11.31 9.60 11.74
C GLU A 198 10.59 10.42 12.82
N LEU A 199 10.44 9.91 14.05
CA LEU A 199 9.77 10.61 15.15
C LEU A 199 10.38 11.99 15.42
N LYS A 200 11.72 12.11 15.40
CA LYS A 200 12.43 13.37 15.67
C LYS A 200 12.14 14.46 14.63
N ARG A 201 11.71 14.08 13.42
CA ARG A 201 11.42 14.99 12.31
C ARG A 201 9.93 15.34 12.23
N THR A 202 9.17 14.93 13.24
CA THR A 202 7.71 14.92 13.21
C THR A 202 7.10 15.70 14.38
N SER A 203 5.87 16.18 14.20
CA SER A 203 5.11 16.85 15.25
C SER A 203 4.64 15.87 16.31
N PHE A 204 5.19 15.99 17.53
CA PHE A 204 4.77 15.21 18.69
C PHE A 204 3.26 15.28 18.93
N LYS A 205 2.62 16.44 18.72
CA LYS A 205 1.17 16.61 18.86
C LYS A 205 0.36 15.67 17.94
N THR A 206 0.81 15.48 16.70
CA THR A 206 0.10 14.61 15.74
C THR A 206 0.24 13.14 16.13
N VAL A 207 1.46 12.75 16.52
CA VAL A 207 1.77 11.40 16.98
C VAL A 207 1.04 11.08 18.28
N SER A 208 0.98 12.03 19.22
CA SER A 208 0.31 11.80 20.51
C SER A 208 -1.19 11.65 20.35
N ILE A 209 -1.85 12.47 19.53
CA ILE A 209 -3.30 12.34 19.27
C ILE A 209 -3.63 10.98 18.68
N LEU A 210 -2.95 10.58 17.60
CA LEU A 210 -3.22 9.31 16.95
C LEU A 210 -2.76 8.12 17.79
N GLY A 211 -1.65 8.25 18.50
CA GLY A 211 -1.19 7.24 19.47
C GLY A 211 -2.18 7.04 20.61
N SER A 212 -2.81 8.10 21.12
CA SER A 212 -3.87 7.98 22.14
C SER A 212 -5.11 7.27 21.60
N VAL A 213 -5.52 7.54 20.35
CA VAL A 213 -6.61 6.80 19.70
C VAL A 213 -6.25 5.33 19.54
N GLY A 214 -5.06 5.03 19.03
CA GLY A 214 -4.56 3.66 18.90
C GLY A 214 -4.48 2.92 20.24
N ALA A 215 -4.01 3.60 21.29
CA ALA A 215 -3.91 3.03 22.63
C ALA A 215 -5.28 2.76 23.25
N PHE A 216 -6.22 3.68 23.09
CA PHE A 216 -7.59 3.49 23.55
C PHE A 216 -8.22 2.24 22.91
N VAL A 217 -8.13 2.12 21.58
CA VAL A 217 -8.67 0.96 20.85
C VAL A 217 -7.94 -0.31 21.28
N ALA A 218 -6.61 -0.29 21.38
CA ALA A 218 -5.83 -1.46 21.80
C ALA A 218 -6.21 -1.93 23.21
N ILE A 219 -6.33 -1.01 24.18
CA ILE A 219 -6.74 -1.32 25.56
C ILE A 219 -8.18 -1.86 25.59
N ALA A 220 -9.11 -1.20 24.88
CA ALA A 220 -10.50 -1.64 24.81
C ALA A 220 -10.62 -3.06 24.22
N THR A 221 -9.77 -3.37 23.24
CA THR A 221 -9.70 -4.70 22.60
C THR A 221 -9.11 -5.75 23.54
N LEU A 222 -7.99 -5.43 24.21
CA LEU A 222 -7.31 -6.34 25.11
C LEU A 222 -8.13 -6.67 26.37
N LEU A 223 -8.84 -5.68 26.89
CA LEU A 223 -9.76 -5.85 28.02
C LEU A 223 -11.13 -6.41 27.59
N ASN A 224 -11.33 -6.67 26.30
CA ASN A 224 -12.59 -7.14 25.72
C ASN A 224 -13.80 -6.30 26.19
N VAL A 225 -13.64 -4.98 26.25
CA VAL A 225 -14.66 -4.03 26.76
C VAL A 225 -15.95 -4.12 25.93
N ILE A 226 -15.81 -4.40 24.63
CA ILE A 226 -16.92 -4.69 23.72
C ILE A 226 -16.79 -6.16 23.30
N PRO A 227 -17.74 -7.04 23.69
CA PRO A 227 -17.70 -8.44 23.30
C PRO A 227 -17.61 -8.62 21.77
N GLY A 228 -16.66 -9.43 21.30
CA GLY A 228 -16.45 -9.69 19.86
C GLY A 228 -15.61 -8.64 19.13
N TRP A 229 -15.28 -7.52 19.77
CA TRP A 229 -14.43 -6.47 19.20
C TRP A 229 -12.98 -6.95 18.98
N GLY A 230 -12.48 -7.81 19.87
CA GLY A 230 -11.20 -8.51 19.70
C GLY A 230 -11.15 -9.38 18.44
N PHE A 231 -12.26 -10.03 18.09
CA PHE A 231 -12.36 -10.83 16.88
C PHE A 231 -12.46 -9.93 15.63
N ALA A 232 -13.24 -8.85 15.68
CA ALA A 232 -13.35 -7.88 14.59
C ALA A 232 -12.01 -7.18 14.29
N ILE A 233 -11.29 -6.73 15.30
CA ILE A 233 -9.96 -6.15 15.12
C ILE A 233 -8.92 -7.23 14.81
N GLY A 234 -9.11 -8.45 15.31
CA GLY A 234 -8.05 -9.45 15.35
C GLY A 234 -7.99 -10.47 14.25
N VAL A 235 -9.15 -10.88 13.77
CA VAL A 235 -9.28 -11.77 12.63
C VAL A 235 -9.58 -10.95 11.39
N ALA A 236 -10.42 -9.93 11.53
CA ALA A 236 -10.92 -9.22 10.38
C ALA A 236 -9.91 -8.18 9.85
N PHE A 237 -9.45 -7.25 10.69
CA PHE A 237 -8.48 -6.21 10.28
C PHE A 237 -7.25 -6.80 9.56
N PRO A 238 -6.57 -7.84 10.07
CA PRO A 238 -5.32 -8.24 9.48
C PRO A 238 -5.46 -9.20 8.30
N TYR A 239 -6.55 -9.97 8.25
CA TYR A 239 -6.92 -10.77 7.09
C TYR A 239 -7.30 -9.87 5.91
N ILE A 240 -7.95 -8.74 6.17
CA ILE A 240 -8.20 -7.67 5.17
C ILE A 240 -6.90 -7.09 4.64
N PHE A 241 -5.91 -6.82 5.48
CA PHE A 241 -4.61 -6.33 5.00
C PHE A 241 -3.77 -7.45 4.35
N GLY A 242 -4.29 -8.67 4.21
CA GLY A 242 -3.55 -9.81 3.68
C GLY A 242 -2.39 -10.26 4.56
N ILE A 243 -2.36 -9.86 5.83
CA ILE A 243 -1.24 -10.14 6.71
C ILE A 243 -1.38 -11.59 7.21
N LEU A 244 -0.65 -12.49 6.55
CA LEU A 244 -0.56 -13.89 6.95
C LEU A 244 0.20 -14.04 8.28
N GLY A 245 -0.10 -15.12 9.02
CA GLY A 245 0.63 -15.51 10.23
C GLY A 245 0.21 -14.82 11.54
N ILE A 246 -0.96 -14.19 11.57
CA ILE A 246 -1.43 -13.45 12.75
C ILE A 246 -1.96 -14.36 13.84
N ARG A 247 -1.64 -13.94 15.08
CA ARG A 247 -2.01 -14.63 16.32
C ARG A 247 -2.87 -13.71 17.18
N ASP A 248 -3.74 -14.28 18.00
CA ASP A 248 -4.79 -13.57 18.76
C ASP A 248 -4.32 -12.35 19.59
N TRP A 249 -3.08 -12.34 20.07
CA TRP A 249 -2.53 -11.24 20.89
C TRP A 249 -2.00 -10.05 20.07
N MET A 250 -1.65 -10.27 18.80
CA MET A 250 -1.02 -9.27 17.94
C MET A 250 -1.92 -8.10 17.54
N PRO A 251 -3.22 -8.28 17.26
CA PRO A 251 -4.03 -7.25 16.63
C PRO A 251 -4.17 -5.94 17.41
N PRO A 252 -4.39 -5.94 18.75
CA PRO A 252 -4.36 -4.71 19.52
C PRO A 252 -3.02 -3.96 19.38
N ILE A 253 -1.91 -4.69 19.31
CA ILE A 253 -0.56 -4.14 19.20
C ILE A 253 -0.29 -3.60 17.79
N ILE A 254 -0.66 -4.38 16.75
CA ILE A 254 -0.58 -3.94 15.35
C ILE A 254 -1.36 -2.65 15.15
N PHE A 255 -2.58 -2.57 15.71
CA PHE A 255 -3.43 -1.38 15.60
C PHE A 255 -2.78 -0.16 16.26
N LEU A 256 -2.25 -0.31 17.48
CA LEU A 256 -1.52 0.76 18.17
C LEU A 256 -0.33 1.25 17.34
N ILE A 257 0.51 0.33 16.86
CA ILE A 257 1.69 0.65 16.06
C ILE A 257 1.27 1.34 14.75
N ALA A 258 0.23 0.85 14.08
CA ALA A 258 -0.28 1.43 12.84
C ALA A 258 -0.73 2.89 13.04
N PHE A 259 -1.46 3.19 14.12
CA PHE A 259 -1.90 4.55 14.43
C PHE A 259 -0.75 5.50 14.80
N ILE A 260 0.24 5.02 15.56
CA ILE A 260 1.46 5.79 15.83
C ILE A 260 2.21 6.07 14.52
N THR A 261 2.38 5.05 13.68
CA THR A 261 3.06 5.14 12.38
C THR A 261 2.33 6.09 11.44
N LEU A 262 1.00 6.04 11.40
CA LEU A 262 0.15 6.99 10.67
C LEU A 262 0.35 8.42 11.17
N GLY A 263 0.42 8.61 12.49
CA GLY A 263 0.72 9.92 13.09
C GLY A 263 2.10 10.44 12.72
N VAL A 264 3.10 9.56 12.62
CA VAL A 264 4.42 9.92 12.10
C VAL A 264 4.33 10.32 10.63
N ALA A 265 3.71 9.49 9.79
CA ALA A 265 3.57 9.74 8.35
C ALA A 265 2.82 11.05 8.05
N LEU A 266 1.72 11.34 8.77
CA LEU A 266 0.98 12.59 8.64
C LEU A 266 1.78 13.80 9.13
N GLY A 267 2.47 13.66 10.26
CA GLY A 267 3.25 14.75 10.82
C GLY A 267 4.48 15.12 9.96
N LEU A 268 5.03 14.16 9.21
CA LEU A 268 6.07 14.41 8.19
C LEU A 268 5.59 15.30 7.03
N ARG A 269 4.27 15.50 6.82
CA ARG A 269 3.76 16.32 5.72
C ARG A 269 4.33 17.75 5.71
N LYS A 270 4.73 18.28 6.87
CA LYS A 270 5.32 19.62 6.99
C LYS A 270 6.83 19.63 6.72
N SER A 271 7.56 18.61 7.16
CA SER A 271 9.02 18.54 7.11
C SER A 271 9.55 17.79 5.88
N ASP A 272 8.83 16.76 5.43
CA ASP A 272 9.21 15.85 4.37
C ASP A 272 7.98 15.30 3.61
N LYS A 273 7.43 16.13 2.72
CA LYS A 273 6.22 15.76 1.94
C LYS A 273 6.39 14.48 1.13
N ALA A 274 7.57 14.26 0.54
CA ALA A 274 7.85 13.08 -0.27
C ALA A 274 7.73 11.80 0.56
N LEU A 275 8.42 11.77 1.70
CA LEU A 275 8.38 10.63 2.60
C LEU A 275 6.99 10.43 3.21
N SER A 276 6.31 11.52 3.58
CA SER A 276 4.94 11.50 4.10
C SER A 276 3.97 10.84 3.13
N PHE A 277 3.91 11.31 1.88
CA PHE A 277 2.96 10.80 0.88
C PHE A 277 3.25 9.36 0.48
N GLY A 278 4.53 9.01 0.30
CA GLY A 278 4.90 7.62 0.05
C GLY A 278 4.51 6.72 1.22
N ALA A 279 4.78 7.14 2.47
CA ALA A 279 4.49 6.31 3.64
C ALA A 279 2.98 6.15 3.84
N LEU A 280 2.20 7.22 3.63
CA LEU A 280 0.74 7.15 3.68
C LEU A 280 0.18 6.20 2.61
N SER A 281 0.77 6.19 1.41
CA SER A 281 0.36 5.29 0.34
C SER A 281 0.70 3.83 0.65
N ILE A 282 1.88 3.52 1.19
CA ILE A 282 2.18 2.16 1.67
C ILE A 282 1.20 1.74 2.76
N LEU A 283 0.95 2.60 3.75
CA LEU A 283 0.04 2.29 4.86
C LEU A 283 -1.40 2.05 4.40
N ALA A 284 -1.84 2.72 3.35
CA ALA A 284 -3.18 2.57 2.78
C ALA A 284 -3.27 1.43 1.74
N GLY A 285 -2.17 1.15 1.05
CA GLY A 285 -2.11 0.27 -0.11
C GLY A 285 -1.49 -1.11 0.13
N THR A 286 -1.03 -1.43 1.34
CA THR A 286 -0.33 -2.70 1.66
C THR A 286 -0.99 -3.92 0.99
N VAL A 287 -0.15 -4.78 0.41
CA VAL A 287 -0.56 -5.91 -0.45
C VAL A 287 -1.51 -6.85 0.29
N ILE A 288 -2.73 -7.01 -0.25
CA ILE A 288 -3.71 -7.99 0.25
C ILE A 288 -3.54 -9.31 -0.47
N PHE A 289 -3.38 -10.37 0.32
CA PHE A 289 -3.49 -11.75 -0.06
C PHE A 289 -4.93 -12.24 0.06
N ASP A 290 -5.77 -11.85 -0.89
CA ASP A 290 -6.95 -12.64 -1.16
C ASP A 290 -6.96 -12.99 -2.65
N SER A 291 -6.45 -14.20 -2.90
CA SER A 291 -6.62 -15.17 -4.00
C SER A 291 -6.91 -14.76 -5.46
N VAL A 292 -7.15 -13.49 -5.79
CA VAL A 292 -7.25 -12.99 -7.15
C VAL A 292 -6.03 -12.10 -7.39
N PRO A 293 -5.15 -12.41 -8.36
CA PRO A 293 -4.01 -11.58 -8.72
C PRO A 293 -4.51 -10.30 -9.40
N LEU A 294 -5.12 -9.41 -8.62
CA LEU A 294 -5.53 -8.09 -9.07
C LEU A 294 -4.28 -7.24 -9.11
N THR A 295 -3.87 -6.91 -10.33
CA THR A 295 -2.70 -6.09 -10.63
C THR A 295 -2.67 -4.80 -9.81
N THR A 296 -3.84 -4.22 -9.52
CA THR A 296 -4.02 -3.03 -8.66
C THR A 296 -3.33 -3.13 -7.30
N TYR A 297 -3.45 -4.27 -6.61
CA TYR A 297 -2.85 -4.44 -5.28
C TYR A 297 -1.37 -4.78 -5.37
N MET A 298 -0.96 -5.55 -6.39
CA MET A 298 0.46 -5.85 -6.64
C MET A 298 1.27 -4.59 -6.96
N LEU A 299 0.66 -3.58 -7.57
CA LEU A 299 1.32 -2.32 -7.92
C LEU A 299 1.48 -1.35 -6.75
N ALA A 300 0.74 -1.51 -5.66
CA ALA A 300 0.67 -0.52 -4.58
C ALA A 300 2.06 -0.14 -4.00
N PRO A 301 3.00 -1.08 -3.74
CA PRO A 301 4.34 -0.72 -3.25
C PRO A 301 5.12 0.14 -4.25
N LEU A 302 4.98 -0.15 -5.55
CA LEU A 302 5.59 0.65 -6.62
C LEU A 302 4.94 2.03 -6.74
N MET A 303 3.62 2.12 -6.60
CA MET A 303 2.90 3.39 -6.65
C MET A 303 3.38 4.31 -5.53
N ALA A 304 3.52 3.77 -4.32
CA ALA A 304 4.03 4.53 -3.18
C ALA A 304 5.48 5.01 -3.38
N CYS A 305 6.35 4.16 -3.95
CA CYS A 305 7.71 4.56 -4.32
C CYS A 305 7.71 5.68 -5.36
N LEU A 306 6.85 5.57 -6.37
CA LEU A 306 6.73 6.54 -7.46
C LEU A 306 6.18 7.88 -6.96
N LEU A 307 5.17 7.89 -6.10
CA LEU A 307 4.66 9.08 -5.42
C LEU A 307 5.77 9.82 -4.68
N MET A 308 6.51 9.09 -3.82
CA MET A 308 7.63 9.66 -3.08
C MET A 308 8.66 10.28 -4.03
N PHE A 309 9.04 9.55 -5.08
CA PHE A 309 10.05 9.99 -6.02
C PHE A 309 9.65 11.23 -6.82
N LEU A 310 8.41 11.27 -7.34
CA LEU A 310 7.90 12.41 -8.10
C LEU A 310 7.85 13.69 -7.25
N ILE A 311 7.38 13.58 -6.00
CA ILE A 311 7.37 14.71 -5.07
C ILE A 311 8.80 15.15 -4.72
N SER A 312 9.70 14.20 -4.46
CA SER A 312 11.10 14.49 -4.13
C SER A 312 11.81 15.22 -5.28
N ASN A 313 11.66 14.78 -6.52
CA ASN A 313 12.28 15.42 -7.68
C ASN A 313 11.74 16.84 -7.88
N HIS A 314 10.43 17.03 -7.77
CA HIS A 314 9.85 18.36 -7.89
C HIS A 314 10.39 19.33 -6.83
N GLN A 315 10.54 18.86 -5.58
CA GLN A 315 11.12 19.68 -4.52
C GLN A 315 12.57 20.08 -4.82
N ARG A 316 13.38 19.18 -5.38
CA ARG A 316 14.77 19.47 -5.78
C ARG A 316 14.81 20.52 -6.89
N GLU A 317 14.04 20.34 -7.96
CA GLU A 317 13.97 21.31 -9.07
C GLU A 317 13.55 22.72 -8.59
N LYS A 318 12.62 22.81 -7.64
CA LYS A 318 12.18 24.10 -7.09
C LYS A 318 13.30 24.82 -6.33
N ILE A 319 14.12 24.08 -5.60
CA ILE A 319 15.26 24.63 -4.85
C ILE A 319 16.34 25.10 -5.83
N GLU A 320 16.67 24.29 -6.83
CA GLU A 320 17.65 24.63 -7.87
C GLU A 320 17.24 25.89 -8.65
N ASN A 321 16.00 25.96 -9.13
CA ASN A 321 15.48 27.13 -9.85
C ASN A 321 15.48 28.41 -8.98
N LYS A 322 15.27 28.27 -7.66
CA LYS A 322 15.35 29.42 -6.72
C LYS A 322 16.80 29.89 -6.54
N MET A 323 17.75 28.95 -6.44
CA MET A 323 19.17 29.27 -6.37
C MET A 323 19.66 29.94 -7.65
N GLU A 324 19.32 29.40 -8.83
CA GLU A 324 19.66 30.00 -10.13
C GLU A 324 19.16 31.45 -10.25
N ARG A 325 17.92 31.73 -9.83
CA ARG A 325 17.36 33.09 -9.84
C ARG A 325 18.09 34.04 -8.90
N ASN A 326 18.45 33.58 -7.71
CA ASN A 326 19.18 34.40 -6.73
C ASN A 326 20.59 34.72 -7.20
N VAL A 327 21.27 33.78 -7.87
CA VAL A 327 22.59 34.00 -8.47
C VAL A 327 22.49 34.97 -9.65
N SER A 328 21.45 34.88 -10.50
CA SER A 328 21.26 35.81 -11.62
C SER A 328 20.83 37.23 -11.21
N ALA A 329 20.41 37.42 -9.96
CA ALA A 329 19.99 38.71 -9.41
C ALA A 329 21.11 39.43 -8.63
N GLN A 330 22.26 38.78 -8.44
CA GLN A 330 23.50 39.34 -7.88
C GLN A 330 24.44 39.75 -9.00
#